data_AF-A0A3D2F297-F1
#
_entry.id   AF-A0A3D2F297-F1
#
_cell.length_a   1.000
_cell.length_b   1.000
_cell.length_c   1.000
_cell.angle_alpha   90.00
_cell.angle_beta   90.00
_cell.angle_gamma   90.00
#
_symmetry.space_group_name_H-M   'P 1'
#
loop_
_entity.id
_entity.type
_entity.pdbx_description
1 polymer ?
#
loop_
_entity_poly.entity_id
_entity_poly.type
_entity_poly.pdbx_seq_one_letter_code
_entity_poly.pdbx_strand_id
1 'polypeptide(L)'
;MNNLNKLSENKFFIWACAGIVFLGLAALKNDFIFSNSLVSRIADQVQPSIEPQKLQLDPAPKTVKAVYLTGWSAGNPKKIQEIIGLAKTTEINGVVIDVKDYLGKVFFETESELI
;
A
#
# COMPACT_ATOMS: atom_id res chain seq x y z
N MET A 1 -51.79 43.17 -33.71
CA MET A 1 -51.61 43.82 -32.40
C MET A 1 -50.35 43.26 -31.76
N ASN A 2 -49.51 44.15 -31.26
CA ASN A 2 -48.06 44.02 -31.06
C ASN A 2 -47.67 43.04 -29.96
N ASN A 3 -46.73 42.11 -30.24
CA ASN A 3 -45.95 41.49 -29.16
C ASN A 3 -44.57 40.94 -29.59
N LEU A 4 -44.00 41.41 -30.70
CA LEU A 4 -42.67 40.97 -31.16
C LEU A 4 -41.53 41.97 -30.86
N ASN A 5 -41.83 43.13 -30.27
CA ASN A 5 -40.83 44.16 -29.97
C ASN A 5 -40.35 44.18 -28.50
N LYS A 6 -40.78 43.23 -27.65
CA LYS A 6 -40.42 43.24 -26.22
C LYS A 6 -39.09 42.53 -25.90
N LEU A 7 -38.49 41.83 -26.87
CA LEU A 7 -37.24 41.08 -26.69
C LEU A 7 -35.97 41.88 -27.05
N SER A 8 -36.07 42.99 -27.79
CA SER A 8 -34.92 43.81 -28.18
C SER A 8 -34.62 44.99 -27.24
N GLU A 9 -35.52 45.32 -26.30
CA GLU A 9 -35.34 46.45 -25.37
C GLU A 9 -34.55 46.08 -24.10
N ASN A 10 -34.44 44.79 -23.75
CA ASN A 10 -33.70 44.33 -22.57
C ASN A 10 -32.25 43.91 -22.91
N LYS A 11 -31.53 44.76 -23.65
CA LYS A 11 -30.08 44.57 -23.90
C LYS A 11 -29.33 44.36 -22.58
N PHE A 12 -29.70 45.10 -21.52
CA PHE A 12 -29.14 44.97 -20.18
C PHE A 12 -29.28 43.55 -19.60
N PHE A 13 -30.42 42.88 -19.81
CA PHE A 13 -30.66 41.52 -19.30
C PHE A 13 -29.78 40.49 -20.03
N ILE A 14 -29.60 40.65 -21.35
CA ILE A 14 -28.74 39.77 -22.15
C ILE A 14 -27.26 39.95 -21.75
N TRP A 15 -26.78 41.18 -21.57
CA TRP A 15 -25.42 41.45 -21.10
C TRP A 15 -25.19 40.99 -19.66
N ALA A 16 -26.19 41.08 -18.78
CA ALA A 16 -26.10 40.57 -17.41
C ALA A 16 -25.98 39.03 -17.36
N CYS A 17 -26.77 38.31 -18.16
CA CYS A 17 -26.64 36.85 -18.29
C CYS A 17 -25.29 36.45 -18.89
N ALA A 18 -24.82 37.16 -19.93
CA ALA A 18 -23.52 36.89 -20.53
C ALA A 18 -22.37 37.15 -19.53
N GLY A 19 -22.47 38.19 -18.70
CA GLY A 19 -21.51 38.49 -17.65
C GLY A 19 -21.44 37.40 -16.58
N ILE A 20 -22.59 36.88 -16.12
CA ILE A 20 -22.63 35.78 -15.13
C ILE A 20 -22.03 34.49 -15.70
N VAL A 21 -22.33 34.16 -16.97
CA VAL A 21 -21.74 32.99 -17.64
C VAL A 21 -20.24 33.16 -17.80
N PHE A 22 -19.75 34.35 -18.17
CA PHE A 22 -18.33 34.62 -18.31
C PHE A 22 -17.59 34.58 -16.96
N LEU A 23 -18.20 35.10 -15.89
CA LEU A 23 -17.65 35.05 -14.53
C LEU A 23 -17.59 33.60 -14.00
N GLY A 24 -18.65 32.82 -14.23
CA GLY A 24 -18.69 31.39 -13.89
C GLY A 24 -17.66 30.57 -14.65
N LEU A 25 -17.47 30.86 -15.95
CA LEU A 25 -16.45 30.18 -16.77
C LEU A 25 -15.02 30.56 -16.36
N ALA A 26 -14.79 31.78 -15.90
CA ALA A 26 -13.50 32.22 -15.37
C ALA A 26 -13.20 31.55 -14.01
N ALA A 27 -14.19 31.41 -13.13
CA ALA A 27 -14.02 30.71 -11.85
C ALA A 27 -13.64 29.23 -12.06
N LEU A 28 -14.29 28.54 -13.01
CA LEU A 28 -13.98 27.15 -13.34
C LEU A 28 -12.56 26.94 -13.89
N LYS A 29 -12.03 27.91 -14.65
CA LYS A 29 -10.64 27.86 -15.14
C LYS A 29 -9.64 28.03 -14.00
N ASN A 30 -9.93 28.88 -13.04
CA ASN A 30 -9.04 29.14 -11.91
C ASN A 30 -8.89 27.90 -11.00
N ASP A 31 -9.99 27.17 -10.75
CA ASP A 31 -9.98 25.95 -9.95
C ASP A 31 -9.17 24.84 -10.64
N PHE A 32 -9.30 24.72 -11.97
CA PHE A 32 -8.54 23.75 -12.77
C PHE A 32 -7.03 24.06 -12.80
N ILE A 33 -6.66 25.34 -12.94
CA ILE A 33 -5.26 25.79 -12.88
C ILE A 33 -4.65 25.50 -11.51
N PHE A 34 -5.39 25.77 -10.42
CA PHE A 34 -4.96 25.49 -9.06
C PHE A 34 -4.73 23.99 -8.84
N SER A 35 -5.66 23.15 -9.29
CA SER A 35 -5.54 21.68 -9.18
C SER A 35 -4.27 21.13 -9.86
N ASN A 36 -3.97 21.58 -11.08
CA ASN A 36 -2.75 21.15 -11.80
C ASN A 36 -1.46 21.62 -11.11
N SER A 37 -1.47 22.80 -10.50
CA SER A 37 -0.33 23.29 -9.72
C SER A 37 -0.08 22.49 -8.43
N LEU A 38 -1.13 21.94 -7.81
CA LEU A 38 -0.99 21.07 -6.65
C LEU A 38 -0.45 19.69 -7.04
N VAL A 39 -0.96 19.10 -8.12
CA VAL A 39 -0.51 17.80 -8.61
C VAL A 39 0.97 17.83 -9.01
N SER A 40 1.42 18.89 -9.71
CA SER A 40 2.83 19.06 -10.07
C SER A 40 3.74 19.23 -8.85
N ARG A 41 3.33 20.02 -7.85
CA ARG A 41 4.09 20.17 -6.59
C ARG A 41 4.15 18.89 -5.78
N ILE A 42 3.09 18.08 -5.77
CA ILE A 42 3.12 16.75 -5.13
C ILE A 42 4.07 15.82 -5.90
N ALA A 43 4.02 15.83 -7.23
CA ALA A 43 4.92 15.02 -8.07
C ALA A 43 6.40 15.39 -7.90
N ASP A 44 6.72 16.68 -7.73
CA ASP A 44 8.09 17.15 -7.50
C ASP A 44 8.61 16.86 -6.08
N GLN A 45 7.71 16.72 -5.10
CA GLN A 45 8.08 16.41 -3.71
C GLN A 45 8.08 14.91 -3.39
N VAL A 46 7.37 14.10 -4.17
CA VAL A 46 7.37 12.65 -4.08
C VAL A 46 8.42 12.11 -5.04
N GLN A 47 9.69 12.25 -4.65
CA GLN A 47 10.75 11.52 -5.34
C GLN A 47 10.55 10.03 -5.03
N PRO A 48 10.30 9.16 -6.03
CA PRO A 48 10.11 7.75 -5.77
C PRO A 48 11.47 7.19 -5.30
N SER A 49 11.63 7.03 -3.99
CA SER A 49 12.79 6.36 -3.41
C SER A 49 12.66 4.86 -3.64
N ILE A 50 12.86 4.44 -4.89
CA ILE A 50 13.07 3.03 -5.25
C ILE A 50 14.55 2.70 -5.07
N GLU A 51 15.16 3.13 -3.96
CA GLU A 51 16.41 2.53 -3.53
C GLU A 51 16.02 1.42 -2.56
N PRO A 52 16.20 0.13 -2.92
CA PRO A 52 15.91 -0.95 -2.01
C PRO A 52 16.72 -0.69 -0.75
N GLN A 53 16.03 -0.47 0.36
CA GLN A 53 16.66 -0.29 1.64
C GLN A 53 17.45 -1.57 1.92
N LYS A 54 18.76 -1.53 1.66
CA LYS A 54 19.63 -2.70 1.81
C LYS A 54 19.68 -2.99 3.30
N LEU A 55 18.83 -3.92 3.76
CA LEU A 55 18.91 -4.43 5.11
C LEU A 55 20.35 -4.91 5.32
N GLN A 56 21.08 -4.21 6.20
CA GLN A 56 22.36 -4.70 6.67
C GLN A 56 22.04 -5.85 7.62
N LEU A 57 22.04 -7.06 7.07
CA LEU A 57 21.95 -8.28 7.86
C LEU A 57 23.30 -8.52 8.52
N ASP A 58 23.26 -8.97 9.78
CA ASP A 58 24.45 -9.48 10.43
C ASP A 58 25.04 -10.63 9.61
N PRO A 59 26.38 -10.77 9.58
CA PRO A 59 27.00 -11.89 8.89
C PRO A 59 26.48 -13.20 9.47
N ALA A 60 26.12 -14.13 8.57
CA ALA A 60 25.64 -15.44 8.97
C ALA A 60 26.64 -16.14 9.91
N PRO A 61 26.16 -16.87 10.93
CA PRO A 61 27.04 -17.58 11.84
C PRO A 61 27.87 -18.63 11.09
N LYS A 62 29.16 -18.73 11.41
CA LYS A 62 30.08 -19.70 10.78
C LYS A 62 29.68 -21.15 11.03
N THR A 63 29.00 -21.42 12.14
CA THR A 63 28.57 -22.76 12.53
C THR A 63 27.11 -22.71 12.99
N VAL A 64 26.29 -23.60 12.44
CA VAL A 64 24.88 -23.76 12.83
C VAL A 64 24.77 -25.01 13.70
N LYS A 65 24.24 -24.82 14.92
CA LYS A 65 23.87 -25.89 15.86
C LYS A 65 22.35 -25.87 15.97
N ALA A 66 21.70 -26.63 15.09
CA ALA A 66 20.25 -26.66 15.00
C ALA A 66 19.65 -27.94 15.57
N VAL A 67 18.46 -27.82 16.12
CA VAL A 67 17.61 -28.95 16.50
C VAL A 67 16.52 -29.17 15.46
N TYR A 68 16.19 -30.43 15.17
CA TYR A 68 15.10 -30.77 14.27
C TYR A 68 13.78 -30.88 15.04
N LEU A 69 12.73 -30.27 14.51
CA LEU A 69 11.35 -30.43 14.98
C LEU A 69 10.48 -30.88 13.82
N THR A 70 9.58 -31.83 14.09
CA THR A 70 8.45 -32.08 13.19
C THR A 70 7.44 -30.94 13.29
N GLY A 71 6.58 -30.75 12.28
CA GLY A 71 5.55 -29.72 12.25
C GLY A 71 4.58 -29.88 13.41
N TRP A 72 4.28 -31.12 13.80
CA TRP A 72 3.55 -31.45 15.02
C TRP A 72 4.21 -30.95 16.30
N SER A 73 5.54 -31.08 16.39
CA SER A 73 6.32 -30.60 17.54
C SER A 73 6.43 -29.08 17.54
N ALA A 74 6.57 -28.47 16.36
CA ALA A 74 6.61 -27.03 16.17
C ALA A 74 5.26 -26.37 16.47
N GLY A 75 4.15 -27.07 16.23
CA GLY A 75 2.80 -26.64 16.60
C GLY A 75 2.48 -26.78 18.10
N ASN A 76 3.38 -27.38 18.90
CA ASN A 76 3.17 -27.54 20.35
C ASN A 76 3.85 -26.39 21.12
N PRO A 77 3.09 -25.49 21.78
CA PRO A 77 3.66 -24.34 22.48
C PRO A 77 4.65 -24.70 23.59
N LYS A 78 4.43 -25.81 24.30
CA LYS A 78 5.33 -26.27 25.38
C LYS A 78 6.68 -26.69 24.80
N LYS A 79 6.68 -27.39 23.67
CA LYS A 79 7.92 -27.82 23.01
C LYS A 79 8.69 -26.63 22.46
N ILE A 80 8.00 -25.65 21.85
CA ILE A 80 8.63 -24.40 21.42
C ILE A 80 9.28 -23.66 22.60
N GLN A 81 8.60 -23.54 23.74
CA GLN A 81 9.19 -22.90 24.92
C GLN A 81 10.43 -23.64 25.44
N GLU A 82 10.42 -24.97 25.42
CA GLU A 82 11.58 -25.79 25.78
C GLU A 82 12.77 -25.51 24.85
N ILE A 83 12.56 -25.49 23.53
CA ILE A 83 13.61 -25.17 22.55
C ILE A 83 14.12 -23.74 22.70
N ILE A 84 13.24 -22.77 22.94
CA ILE A 84 13.65 -21.38 23.24
C ILE A 84 14.50 -21.34 24.52
N GLY A 85 14.13 -22.12 25.55
CA GLY A 85 14.92 -22.27 26.77
C GLY A 85 16.32 -22.78 26.47
N LEU A 86 16.44 -23.84 25.67
CA LEU A 86 17.73 -24.39 25.24
C LEU A 86 18.54 -23.39 24.42
N ALA A 87 17.92 -22.65 23.49
CA ALA A 87 18.62 -21.63 22.71
C ALA A 87 19.15 -20.48 23.58
N LYS A 88 18.52 -20.19 24.73
CA LYS A 88 18.98 -19.17 25.68
C LYS A 88 20.10 -19.65 26.61
N THR A 89 20.18 -20.96 26.86
CA THR A 89 21.11 -21.54 27.85
C THR A 89 22.25 -22.35 27.25
N THR A 90 22.21 -22.62 25.94
CA THR A 90 23.19 -23.42 25.21
C THR A 90 23.61 -22.70 23.91
N GLU A 91 24.49 -23.33 23.13
CA GLU A 91 24.95 -22.79 21.85
C GLU A 91 24.01 -23.11 20.67
N ILE A 92 22.81 -23.65 20.92
CA ILE A 92 21.80 -23.85 19.88
C ILE A 92 21.42 -22.49 19.30
N ASN A 93 21.57 -22.36 17.97
CA ASN A 93 21.31 -21.12 17.25
C ASN A 93 20.37 -21.30 16.05
N GLY A 94 19.75 -22.47 15.92
CA GLY A 94 18.82 -22.75 14.83
C GLY A 94 17.84 -23.86 15.15
N VAL A 95 16.79 -23.93 14.34
CA VAL A 95 15.80 -25.00 14.34
C VAL A 95 15.48 -25.33 12.89
N VAL A 96 15.38 -26.63 12.57
CA VAL A 96 14.89 -27.12 11.28
C VAL A 96 13.48 -27.67 11.49
N ILE A 97 12.51 -27.13 10.75
CA ILE A 97 11.11 -27.56 10.80
C ILE A 97 10.72 -28.04 9.40
N ASP A 98 10.11 -29.22 9.31
CA ASP A 98 9.46 -29.68 8.09
C ASP A 98 8.21 -28.84 7.81
N VAL A 99 8.20 -28.19 6.65
CA VAL A 99 7.05 -27.41 6.18
C VAL A 99 5.91 -28.34 5.73
N LYS A 100 6.28 -29.53 5.23
CA LYS A 100 5.39 -30.57 4.76
C LYS A 100 5.78 -31.92 5.34
N ASP A 101 4.81 -32.67 5.84
CA ASP A 101 5.06 -34.00 6.40
C ASP A 101 5.09 -35.11 5.33
N TYR A 102 5.29 -36.35 5.78
CA TYR A 102 5.32 -37.54 4.92
C TYR A 102 3.95 -37.90 4.32
N LEU A 103 2.85 -37.36 4.86
CA LEU A 103 1.51 -37.51 4.29
C LEU A 103 1.25 -36.49 3.17
N GLY A 104 2.21 -35.58 2.93
CA GLY A 104 2.10 -34.52 1.94
C GLY A 104 1.26 -33.33 2.43
N LYS A 105 1.03 -33.19 3.74
CA LYS A 105 0.28 -32.06 4.31
C LYS A 105 1.22 -30.94 4.75
N VAL A 106 0.86 -29.69 4.44
CA VAL A 106 1.59 -28.50 4.89
C VAL A 106 1.04 -27.94 6.19
N PHE A 107 1.91 -27.31 6.99
CA PHE A 107 1.57 -26.75 8.31
C PHE A 107 1.28 -25.24 8.29
N PHE A 108 0.81 -24.70 7.17
CA PHE A 108 0.39 -23.32 7.03
C PHE A 108 -0.82 -23.22 6.09
N GLU A 109 -1.62 -22.18 6.26
CA GLU A 109 -2.76 -21.93 5.38
C GLU A 109 -2.28 -21.47 3.99
N THR A 110 -2.79 -22.10 2.94
CA THR A 110 -2.48 -21.76 1.56
C THR A 110 -3.72 -21.87 0.70
N GLU A 111 -3.84 -20.96 -0.27
CA GLU A 111 -4.89 -20.96 -1.30
C GLU A 111 -4.42 -21.65 -2.60
N SER A 112 -3.19 -22.16 -2.62
CA SER A 112 -2.64 -22.80 -3.81
C SER A 112 -3.29 -24.15 -4.05
N GLU A 113 -3.84 -24.37 -5.23
CA GLU A 113 -4.33 -25.69 -5.67
C GLU A 113 -3.19 -26.71 -5.88
N LEU A 114 -1.94 -26.24 -5.91
CA LEU A 114 -0.75 -27.06 -6.18
C LEU A 114 -0.07 -27.57 -4.90
N ILE A 115 -0.54 -27.16 -3.72
CA ILE A 115 0.05 -27.47 -2.41
C ILE A 115 -0.96 -28.25 -1.55
#